data_AF-D2ZMW8-F1
#
_entry.id   AF-D2ZMW8-F1
#
_cell.length_a   1.000
_cell.length_b   1.000
_cell.length_c   1.000
_cell.angle_alpha   90.00
_cell.angle_beta   90.00
_cell.angle_gamma   90.00
#
_symmetry.space_group_name_H-M   'P 1'
#
loop_
_entity.id
_entity.type
_entity.pdbx_description
1 polymer ?
#
loop_
_entity_poly.entity_id
_entity_poly.type
_entity_poly.pdbx_seq_one_letter_code
_entity_poly.pdbx_strand_id
1 'polypeptide(L)'
;MTALLLIVIAGAYSNFYASKELLKGGRIDYYIQNNVNPTNQINYIIHNPASAVITFVKSLIFLPYLIFIKDCSFFHLILFPGLDIYNALCLIFFIVFLFLSEDLKMAKRKKLELIILFLIIYTSIFFIQYLSWTPVGYDGILGVGARYFIPILAILPLVFGHKSNSEKLTKYFIVFTTIFLSGMLLIIIAGFY
;
A
#
# COMPACT_ATOMS: atom_id res chain seq x y z
N MET A 1 -10.25 24.02 -11.32
CA MET A 1 -11.58 23.38 -11.43
C MET A 1 -11.57 21.89 -11.09
N THR A 2 -10.53 21.12 -11.44
CA THR A 2 -10.44 19.67 -11.20
C THR A 2 -10.30 19.24 -9.74
N ALA A 3 -9.50 19.95 -8.93
CA ALA A 3 -9.27 19.57 -7.52
C ALA A 3 -10.52 19.74 -6.63
N LEU A 4 -11.26 20.84 -6.80
CA LEU A 4 -12.49 21.09 -6.04
C LEU A 4 -13.57 20.04 -6.37
N LEU A 5 -13.70 19.69 -7.65
CA LEU A 5 -14.62 18.65 -8.10
C LEU A 5 -14.26 17.29 -7.51
N LEU A 6 -12.96 16.94 -7.45
CA LEU A 6 -12.49 15.70 -6.81
C LEU A 6 -12.78 15.67 -5.31
N ILE A 7 -12.59 16.79 -4.60
CA ILE A 7 -12.93 16.89 -3.17
C ILE A 7 -14.43 16.71 -2.95
N VAL A 8 -15.26 17.34 -3.78
CA VAL A 8 -16.72 17.22 -3.70
C VAL A 8 -17.17 15.79 -4.00
N ILE A 9 -16.63 15.15 -5.04
CA ILE A 9 -16.94 13.75 -5.37
C ILE A 9 -16.47 12.82 -4.25
N ALA A 10 -15.26 13.00 -3.72
CA ALA A 10 -14.73 12.18 -2.63
C ALA A 10 -15.56 12.35 -1.34
N GLY A 11 -15.96 13.58 -1.01
CA GLY A 11 -16.83 13.88 0.12
C GLY A 11 -18.22 13.28 -0.03
N ALA A 12 -18.82 13.37 -1.23
CA ALA A 12 -20.10 12.74 -1.53
C ALA A 12 -20.00 11.21 -1.45
N TYR A 13 -18.99 10.60 -2.07
CA TYR A 13 -18.75 9.16 -1.99
C TYR A 13 -18.56 8.69 -0.54
N SER A 14 -17.82 9.45 0.27
CA SER A 14 -17.60 9.15 1.68
C SER A 14 -18.91 9.19 2.48
N ASN A 15 -19.69 10.26 2.35
CA ASN A 15 -20.92 10.46 3.13
C ASN A 15 -22.07 9.55 2.70
N PHE A 16 -22.21 9.27 1.40
CA PHE A 16 -23.36 8.54 0.89
C PHE A 16 -23.13 7.03 0.76
N TYR A 17 -21.88 6.59 0.60
CA TYR A 17 -21.56 5.20 0.32
C TYR A 17 -20.57 4.61 1.35
N ALA A 18 -19.36 5.13 1.42
CA ALA A 18 -18.29 4.49 2.19
C ALA A 18 -18.62 4.40 3.70
N SER A 19 -19.12 5.48 4.31
CA SER A 19 -19.46 5.51 5.75
C SER A 19 -20.58 4.54 6.12
N LYS A 20 -21.59 4.39 5.25
CA LYS A 20 -22.73 3.48 5.48
C LYS A 20 -22.35 2.01 5.30
N GLU A 21 -21.45 1.71 4.37
CA GLU A 21 -20.93 0.35 4.18
C GLU A 21 -19.93 -0.06 5.27
N LEU A 22 -19.22 0.89 5.88
CA LEU A 22 -18.38 0.63 7.06
C LEU A 22 -19.18 0.16 8.29
N LEU A 23 -20.47 0.52 8.34
CA LEU A 23 -21.42 0.14 9.38
C LEU A 23 -22.18 -1.16 9.05
N LYS A 24 -21.67 -2.01 8.15
CA LYS A 24 -22.28 -3.30 7.82
C LYS A 24 -21.27 -4.43 7.99
N GLY A 25 -21.72 -5.55 8.54
CA GLY A 25 -20.91 -6.76 8.75
C GLY A 25 -19.95 -6.69 9.95
N GLY A 26 -19.02 -7.66 10.05
CA GLY A 26 -18.13 -7.85 11.21
C GLY A 26 -17.13 -6.72 11.51
N ARG A 27 -17.13 -5.62 10.74
CA ARG A 27 -16.33 -4.43 11.05
C ARG A 27 -16.87 -3.64 12.24
N ILE A 28 -18.20 -3.61 12.45
CA ILE A 28 -18.77 -2.94 13.62
C ILE A 28 -18.29 -3.62 14.90
N ASP A 29 -18.34 -4.95 14.93
CA ASP A 29 -17.90 -5.72 16.09
C ASP A 29 -16.42 -5.46 16.38
N TYR A 30 -15.58 -5.40 15.33
CA TYR A 30 -14.19 -5.00 15.46
C TYR A 30 -14.04 -3.59 16.04
N TYR A 31 -14.84 -2.62 15.57
CA TYR A 31 -14.75 -1.22 16.03
C TYR A 31 -15.08 -1.08 17.50
N ILE A 32 -16.12 -1.78 17.96
CA ILE A 32 -16.54 -1.78 19.36
C ILE A 32 -15.51 -2.51 20.22
N GLN A 33 -15.07 -3.70 19.81
CA GLN A 33 -14.13 -4.52 20.60
C GLN A 33 -12.74 -3.90 20.72
N ASN A 34 -12.28 -3.18 19.68
CA ASN A 34 -10.93 -2.62 19.62
C ASN A 34 -10.90 -1.10 19.85
N ASN A 35 -12.00 -0.49 20.30
CA ASN A 35 -12.08 0.96 20.55
C ASN A 35 -11.64 1.80 19.33
N VAL A 36 -12.05 1.40 18.12
CA VAL A 36 -11.78 2.13 16.88
C VAL A 36 -12.92 3.10 16.62
N ASN A 37 -12.61 4.39 16.62
CA ASN A 37 -13.59 5.44 16.35
C ASN A 37 -12.92 6.61 15.62
N PRO A 38 -13.20 6.82 14.31
CA PRO A 38 -12.59 7.88 13.53
C PRO A 38 -12.77 9.27 14.12
N THR A 39 -13.95 9.58 14.66
CA THR A 39 -14.25 10.90 15.25
C THR A 39 -13.41 11.15 16.51
N ASN A 40 -13.36 10.16 17.40
CA ASN A 40 -12.55 10.25 18.61
C ASN A 40 -11.05 10.25 18.28
N GLN A 41 -10.63 9.53 17.24
CA GLN A 41 -9.25 9.52 16.76
C GLN A 41 -8.84 10.89 16.19
N ILE A 42 -9.71 11.57 15.45
CA ILE A 42 -9.49 12.96 15.01
C ILE A 42 -9.40 13.90 16.21
N ASN A 43 -10.33 13.77 17.17
CA ASN A 43 -10.29 14.54 18.41
C ASN A 43 -8.97 14.31 19.17
N TYR A 44 -8.48 13.08 19.24
CA TYR A 44 -7.19 12.76 19.84
C TYR A 44 -6.03 13.46 19.12
N ILE A 45 -5.99 13.44 17.78
CA ILE A 45 -4.94 14.08 16.97
C ILE A 45 -4.90 15.59 17.23
N ILE A 46 -6.06 16.24 17.30
CA ILE A 46 -6.17 17.69 17.55
C ILE A 46 -5.65 18.05 18.94
N HIS A 47 -5.94 17.25 19.96
CA HIS A 47 -5.54 17.53 21.34
C HIS A 47 -4.13 17.02 21.68
N ASN A 48 -3.59 16.09 20.91
CA ASN A 48 -2.27 15.48 21.12
C ASN A 48 -1.42 15.48 19.83
N PRO A 49 -1.17 16.64 19.20
CA PRO A 49 -0.57 16.71 17.87
C PRO A 49 0.86 16.16 17.83
N ALA A 50 1.67 16.38 18.87
CA ALA A 50 3.02 15.85 18.96
C ALA A 50 3.04 14.32 19.01
N SER A 51 2.17 13.72 19.83
CA SER A 51 2.01 12.26 19.92
C SER A 51 1.58 11.67 18.58
N ALA A 52 0.57 12.28 17.95
CA ALA A 52 0.07 11.86 16.65
C ALA A 52 1.17 11.89 15.58
N VAL A 53 1.98 12.95 15.51
CA VAL A 53 3.11 13.04 14.57
C VAL A 53 4.15 11.95 14.84
N ILE A 54 4.50 11.70 16.11
CA ILE A 54 5.46 10.66 16.48
C ILE A 54 4.95 9.28 16.04
N THR A 55 3.68 8.95 16.35
CA THR A 55 3.04 7.70 15.93
C THR A 55 3.06 7.55 14.42
N PHE A 56 2.74 8.62 13.69
CA PHE A 56 2.74 8.62 12.23
C PHE A 56 4.14 8.39 11.66
N VAL A 57 5.14 9.17 12.09
CA VAL A 57 6.52 9.07 11.61
C VAL A 57 7.12 7.69 11.91
N LYS A 58 6.92 7.16 13.12
CA LYS A 58 7.34 5.80 13.48
C LYS A 58 6.76 4.75 12.52
N SER A 59 5.47 4.90 12.19
CA SER A 59 4.77 3.96 11.30
C SER A 59 5.22 4.06 9.84
N LEU A 60 5.56 5.26 9.35
CA LEU A 60 6.11 5.44 7.99
C LEU A 60 7.48 4.74 7.82
N ILE A 61 8.34 4.81 8.84
CA ILE A 61 9.71 4.26 8.77
C ILE A 61 9.70 2.71 8.80
N PHE A 62 8.60 2.10 9.28
CA PHE A 62 8.48 0.65 9.46
C PHE A 62 8.02 -0.14 8.21
N LEU A 63 7.86 0.51 7.05
CA LEU A 63 7.35 -0.11 5.82
C LEU A 63 8.07 -1.41 5.39
N PRO A 64 9.42 -1.50 5.39
CA PRO A 64 10.09 -2.73 4.98
C PRO A 64 9.83 -3.90 5.93
N TYR A 65 9.70 -3.62 7.23
CA TYR A 65 9.35 -4.61 8.24
C TYR A 65 7.92 -5.11 8.05
N LEU A 66 6.98 -4.21 7.73
CA LEU A 66 5.58 -4.56 7.46
C LEU A 66 5.44 -5.57 6.30
N ILE A 67 6.32 -5.54 5.29
CA ILE A 67 6.28 -6.49 4.16
C ILE A 67 6.56 -7.95 4.60
N PHE A 68 7.30 -8.14 5.69
CA PHE A 68 7.71 -9.47 6.18
C PHE A 68 6.88 -9.96 7.37
N ILE A 69 5.87 -9.20 7.83
CA ILE A 69 4.94 -9.70 8.86
C ILE A 69 3.91 -10.62 8.21
N LYS A 70 3.66 -11.76 8.86
CA LYS A 70 2.75 -12.84 8.46
C LYS A 70 1.34 -12.38 8.01
N ASP A 71 0.83 -11.27 8.54
CA ASP A 71 -0.51 -10.73 8.21
C ASP A 71 -0.49 -9.55 7.21
N CYS A 72 0.70 -9.09 6.84
CA CYS A 72 0.93 -7.91 6.00
C CYS A 72 1.52 -8.28 4.64
N SER A 73 1.19 -9.48 4.15
CA SER A 73 1.65 -9.99 2.85
C SER A 73 1.06 -9.25 1.64
N PHE A 74 1.69 -9.45 0.49
CA PHE A 74 1.23 -8.88 -0.79
C PHE A 74 -0.15 -9.39 -1.23
N PHE A 75 -0.52 -10.62 -0.87
CA PHE A 75 -1.73 -11.27 -1.41
C PHE A 75 -2.66 -11.88 -0.34
N HIS A 76 -2.47 -11.55 0.95
CA HIS A 76 -3.33 -11.99 2.06
C HIS A 76 -3.65 -13.50 2.03
N LEU A 77 -2.62 -14.31 1.76
CA LEU A 77 -2.69 -15.77 1.70
C LEU A 77 -2.63 -16.37 3.11
N ILE A 78 -3.72 -16.20 3.86
CA ILE A 78 -3.87 -16.69 5.23
C ILE A 78 -3.62 -18.21 5.23
N LEU A 79 -2.81 -18.70 6.17
CA LEU A 79 -2.47 -20.12 6.37
C LEU A 79 -1.64 -20.78 5.25
N PHE A 80 -1.13 -20.03 4.27
CA PHE A 80 -0.29 -20.60 3.21
C PHE A 80 1.06 -21.10 3.77
N PRO A 81 1.39 -22.41 3.64
CA PRO A 81 2.67 -22.93 4.07
C PRO A 81 3.79 -22.38 3.16
N GLY A 82 4.74 -21.64 3.75
CA GLY A 82 5.80 -20.97 3.00
C GLY A 82 5.50 -19.51 2.63
N LEU A 83 4.57 -18.84 3.33
CA LEU A 83 4.24 -17.43 3.14
C LEU A 83 5.46 -16.50 3.16
N ASP A 84 6.45 -16.79 3.99
CA ASP A 84 7.68 -15.99 4.08
C ASP A 84 8.52 -16.07 2.80
N ILE A 85 8.64 -17.27 2.23
CA ILE A 85 9.33 -17.51 0.95
C ILE A 85 8.56 -16.81 -0.18
N TYR A 86 7.24 -16.94 -0.19
CA TYR A 86 6.37 -16.27 -1.15
C TYR A 86 6.56 -14.73 -1.11
N ASN A 87 6.53 -14.13 0.08
CA ASN A 87 6.72 -12.69 0.25
C ASN A 87 8.13 -12.24 -0.19
N ALA A 88 9.16 -13.03 0.13
CA ALA A 88 10.52 -12.76 -0.32
C ALA A 88 10.64 -12.77 -1.86
N LEU A 89 10.02 -13.75 -2.52
CA LEU A 89 9.97 -13.82 -3.99
C LEU A 89 9.24 -12.63 -4.60
N CYS A 90 8.10 -12.22 -4.04
CA CYS A 90 7.40 -10.99 -4.45
C CYS A 90 8.29 -9.75 -4.32
N LEU A 91 9.01 -9.60 -3.20
CA LEU A 91 9.90 -8.47 -2.99
C LEU A 91 11.05 -8.47 -4.00
N ILE A 92 11.69 -9.63 -4.23
CA ILE A 92 12.74 -9.79 -5.24
C ILE A 92 12.21 -9.40 -6.62
N PHE A 93 11.00 -9.85 -6.97
CA PHE A 93 10.37 -9.45 -8.23
C PHE A 93 10.21 -7.94 -8.33
N PHE A 94 9.69 -7.27 -7.30
CA PHE A 94 9.56 -5.80 -7.32
C PHE A 94 10.91 -5.10 -7.46
N ILE A 95 11.95 -5.56 -6.76
CA ILE A 95 13.31 -5.01 -6.88
C ILE A 95 13.82 -5.18 -8.32
N VAL A 96 13.76 -6.39 -8.87
CA VAL A 96 14.21 -6.66 -10.24
C VAL A 96 13.39 -5.89 -11.27
N PHE A 97 12.07 -5.80 -11.07
CA PHE A 97 11.16 -5.01 -11.90
C PHE A 97 11.55 -3.53 -11.93
N LEU A 98 11.95 -2.94 -10.80
CA LEU A 98 12.45 -1.56 -10.75
C LEU A 98 13.72 -1.39 -11.60
N PHE A 99 14.68 -2.31 -11.52
CA PHE A 99 15.95 -2.21 -12.26
C PHE A 99 15.82 -2.53 -13.75
N LEU A 100 14.92 -3.44 -14.12
CA LEU A 100 14.69 -3.82 -15.52
C LEU A 100 13.72 -2.88 -16.24
N SER A 101 13.00 -2.04 -15.51
CA SER A 101 12.08 -1.07 -16.10
C SER A 101 12.82 0.01 -16.90
N GLU A 102 12.29 0.31 -18.07
CA GLU A 102 12.79 1.39 -18.90
C GLU A 102 12.20 2.74 -18.45
N ASP A 103 13.05 3.76 -18.44
CA ASP A 103 12.64 5.15 -18.26
C ASP A 103 11.72 5.54 -19.42
N LEU A 104 10.43 5.75 -19.14
CA LEU A 104 9.59 6.50 -20.05
C LEU A 104 10.22 7.87 -20.18
N LYS A 105 10.61 8.30 -21.39
CA LYS A 105 11.26 9.60 -21.68
C LYS A 105 10.41 10.77 -21.19
N MET A 106 10.42 11.01 -19.89
CA MET A 106 9.45 11.83 -19.20
C MET A 106 10.16 13.05 -18.63
N ALA A 107 9.56 14.22 -18.81
CA ALA A 107 10.11 15.47 -18.33
C ALA A 107 10.30 15.45 -16.80
N LYS A 108 11.34 16.12 -16.30
CA LYS A 108 11.64 16.21 -14.85
C LYS A 108 10.44 16.68 -14.03
N ARG A 109 9.66 17.63 -14.56
CA ARG A 109 8.42 18.10 -13.93
C ARG A 109 7.41 16.98 -13.73
N LYS A 110 7.22 16.12 -14.72
CA LYS A 110 6.29 14.99 -14.65
C LYS A 110 6.77 13.91 -13.68
N LYS A 111 8.09 13.68 -13.59
CA LYS A 111 8.68 12.84 -12.54
C LYS A 111 8.39 13.38 -11.14
N LEU A 112 8.54 14.69 -10.94
CA LEU A 112 8.21 15.34 -9.66
C LEU A 112 6.72 15.20 -9.32
N GLU A 113 5.83 15.40 -10.29
CA GLU A 113 4.38 15.19 -10.12
C GLU A 113 4.07 13.76 -9.68
N LEU A 114 4.72 12.74 -10.27
CA LEU A 114 4.56 11.34 -9.86
C LEU A 114 5.13 11.04 -8.46
N ILE A 115 6.26 11.63 -8.09
CA ILE A 115 6.83 11.48 -6.73
C ILE A 115 5.87 12.08 -5.70
N ILE A 116 5.33 13.27 -5.96
CA ILE A 116 4.36 13.91 -5.07
C ILE A 116 3.10 13.04 -4.96
N LEU A 117 2.60 12.53 -6.08
CA LEU A 117 1.46 11.60 -6.09
C LEU A 117 1.73 10.34 -5.27
N PHE A 118 2.91 9.73 -5.45
CA PHE A 118 3.35 8.57 -4.68
C PHE A 118 3.35 8.87 -3.19
N LEU A 119 3.94 9.99 -2.76
CA LEU A 119 3.99 10.39 -1.35
C LEU A 119 2.60 10.64 -0.77
N ILE A 120 1.71 11.31 -1.51
CA ILE A 120 0.33 11.56 -1.07
C ILE A 120 -0.41 10.24 -0.84
N ILE A 121 -0.35 9.31 -1.80
CA ILE A 121 -1.05 8.03 -1.67
C ILE A 121 -0.43 7.22 -0.53
N TYR A 122 0.90 7.18 -0.46
CA TYR A 122 1.65 6.51 0.59
C TYR A 122 1.21 6.98 1.99
N THR A 123 1.23 8.28 2.27
CA THR A 123 0.79 8.82 3.56
C THR A 123 -0.70 8.63 3.79
N SER A 124 -1.52 8.69 2.75
CA SER A 124 -2.98 8.51 2.86
C SER A 124 -3.35 7.11 3.31
N ILE A 125 -2.60 6.08 2.88
CA ILE A 125 -2.81 4.69 3.34
C ILE A 125 -2.69 4.64 4.86
N PHE A 126 -1.60 5.14 5.43
CA PHE A 126 -1.40 5.17 6.89
C PHE A 126 -2.48 5.99 7.60
N PHE A 127 -2.85 7.14 7.06
CA PHE A 127 -3.89 7.98 7.65
C PHE A 127 -5.25 7.28 7.69
N ILE A 128 -5.66 6.62 6.60
CA ILE A 128 -6.90 5.86 6.55
C ILE A 128 -6.86 4.70 7.55
N GLN A 129 -5.73 3.98 7.66
CA GLN A 129 -5.60 2.87 8.61
C GLN A 129 -5.59 3.35 10.07
N TYR A 130 -5.04 4.53 10.33
CA TYR A 130 -5.11 5.13 11.65
C TYR A 130 -6.56 5.46 12.06
N LEU A 131 -7.38 5.94 11.13
CA LEU A 131 -8.79 6.25 11.41
C LEU A 131 -9.69 5.02 11.46
N SER A 132 -9.41 3.99 10.65
CA SER A 132 -10.35 2.90 10.37
C SER A 132 -10.01 1.55 10.97
N TRP A 133 -8.79 1.38 11.50
CA TRP A 133 -8.32 0.13 12.09
C TRP A 133 -7.59 0.30 13.43
N THR A 134 -7.17 1.51 13.77
CA THR A 134 -6.34 1.72 14.97
C THR A 134 -7.19 2.19 16.15
N PRO A 135 -7.00 1.59 17.34
CA PRO A 135 -7.66 2.07 18.57
C PRO A 135 -7.32 3.52 18.87
N VAL A 136 -8.28 4.25 19.43
CA VAL A 136 -8.08 5.66 19.78
C VAL A 136 -6.91 5.84 20.75
N GLY A 137 -5.92 6.62 20.32
CA GLY A 137 -4.75 6.97 21.14
C GLY A 137 -3.63 5.92 21.17
N TYR A 138 -3.71 4.89 20.34
CA TYR A 138 -2.66 3.88 20.19
C TYR A 138 -1.35 4.49 19.63
N ASP A 139 -0.21 3.91 20.02
CA ASP A 139 1.14 4.41 19.74
C ASP A 139 1.76 3.87 18.44
N GLY A 140 0.97 3.16 17.63
CA GLY A 140 1.28 2.71 16.28
C GLY A 140 0.08 2.85 15.33
N ILE A 141 0.25 2.43 14.06
CA ILE A 141 -0.86 2.32 13.09
C ILE A 141 -1.05 0.85 12.74
N LEU A 142 -2.24 0.32 13.04
CA LEU A 142 -2.61 -1.06 12.79
C LEU A 142 -3.31 -1.22 11.44
N GLY A 143 -3.40 -2.46 10.97
CA GLY A 143 -4.14 -2.80 9.74
C GLY A 143 -3.41 -2.45 8.44
N VAL A 144 -2.18 -1.94 8.49
CA VAL A 144 -1.38 -1.60 7.29
C VAL A 144 -0.76 -2.86 6.69
N GLY A 145 -1.24 -3.32 5.53
CA GLY A 145 -0.66 -4.45 4.80
C GLY A 145 0.11 -4.04 3.53
N ALA A 146 1.13 -4.81 3.14
CA ALA A 146 1.95 -4.54 1.94
C ALA A 146 1.11 -4.46 0.65
N ARG A 147 0.01 -5.21 0.58
CA ARG A 147 -0.95 -5.21 -0.54
C ARG A 147 -1.46 -3.83 -0.94
N TYR A 148 -1.57 -2.90 0.01
CA TYR A 148 -2.04 -1.53 -0.27
C TYR A 148 -1.04 -0.71 -1.06
N PHE A 149 0.24 -1.11 -1.04
CA PHE A 149 1.31 -0.40 -1.71
C PHE A 149 1.57 -0.94 -3.13
N ILE A 150 1.09 -2.13 -3.49
CA ILE A 150 1.28 -2.72 -4.84
C ILE A 150 0.93 -1.75 -5.97
N PRO A 151 -0.24 -1.06 -5.97
CA PRO A 151 -0.59 -0.17 -7.07
C PRO A 151 0.38 1.01 -7.22
N ILE A 152 0.94 1.52 -6.11
CA ILE A 152 1.86 2.64 -6.14
C ILE A 152 3.31 2.21 -6.38
N LEU A 153 3.68 0.96 -6.08
CA LEU A 153 4.97 0.40 -6.47
C LEU A 153 5.13 0.39 -7.99
N ALA A 154 4.04 0.28 -8.76
CA ALA A 154 4.07 0.41 -10.22
C ALA A 154 4.42 1.83 -10.73
N ILE A 155 4.37 2.86 -9.86
CA ILE A 155 4.77 4.24 -10.20
C ILE A 155 6.28 4.42 -10.09
N LEU A 156 6.94 3.71 -9.17
CA LEU A 156 8.38 3.80 -8.93
C LEU A 156 9.24 3.58 -10.19
N PRO A 157 8.98 2.59 -11.07
CA PRO A 157 9.72 2.43 -12.32
C PRO A 157 9.60 3.64 -13.26
N LEU A 158 8.46 4.35 -13.25
CA LEU A 158 8.27 5.54 -14.08
C LEU A 158 9.11 6.73 -13.60
N VAL A 159 9.51 6.72 -12.33
CA VAL A 159 10.32 7.76 -11.70
C VAL A 159 11.80 7.42 -11.78
N PHE A 160 12.14 6.18 -11.38
CA PHE A 160 13.51 5.70 -11.14
C PHE A 160 14.04 4.75 -12.21
N GLY A 161 13.22 4.41 -13.21
CA GLY A 161 13.61 3.53 -14.32
C GLY A 161 14.86 4.03 -15.03
N HIS A 162 15.62 3.10 -15.59
CA HIS A 162 16.87 3.43 -16.26
C HIS A 162 16.65 3.74 -17.73
N LYS A 163 17.44 4.65 -18.29
CA LYS A 163 17.47 4.88 -19.74
C LYS A 163 18.18 3.71 -20.42
N SER A 164 17.43 2.68 -20.74
CA SER A 164 17.90 1.62 -21.63
C SER A 164 17.02 1.65 -22.87
N ASN A 165 17.65 1.69 -24.04
CA ASN A 165 16.96 1.60 -25.33
C ASN A 165 17.22 0.23 -25.97
N SER A 166 17.31 -0.81 -25.12
CA SER A 166 17.75 -2.14 -25.52
C SER A 166 16.56 -3.07 -25.65
N GLU A 167 16.21 -3.44 -26.87
CA GLU A 167 15.24 -4.50 -27.17
C GLU A 167 15.52 -5.79 -26.37
N LYS A 168 16.80 -6.04 -26.07
CA LYS A 168 17.25 -7.16 -25.25
C LYS A 168 16.78 -7.05 -23.78
N LEU A 169 16.80 -5.85 -23.19
CA LEU A 169 16.32 -5.61 -21.83
C LEU A 169 14.80 -5.84 -21.73
N THR A 170 14.06 -5.31 -22.71
CA THR A 170 12.61 -5.55 -22.82
C THR A 170 12.29 -7.04 -22.94
N LYS A 171 13.04 -7.80 -23.76
CA LYS A 171 12.87 -9.27 -23.85
C LYS A 171 13.15 -9.98 -22.52
N TYR A 172 14.23 -9.63 -21.83
CA TYR A 172 14.53 -10.19 -20.51
C TYR A 172 13.45 -9.88 -19.48
N PHE A 173 12.92 -8.66 -19.50
CA PHE A 173 11.84 -8.24 -18.63
C PHE A 173 10.56 -9.07 -18.85
N ILE A 174 10.17 -9.29 -20.11
CA ILE A 174 8.99 -10.11 -20.46
C ILE A 174 9.19 -11.57 -20.04
N VAL A 175 10.37 -12.15 -20.31
CA VAL A 175 10.68 -13.53 -19.94
C VAL A 175 10.69 -13.69 -18.42
N PHE A 176 11.36 -12.78 -17.70
CA PHE A 176 11.39 -12.78 -16.23
C PHE A 176 9.99 -12.68 -15.63
N THR A 177 9.16 -11.76 -16.13
CA THR A 177 7.79 -11.58 -15.65
C THR A 177 6.94 -12.81 -15.92
N THR A 178 7.06 -13.42 -17.09
CA THR A 178 6.34 -14.65 -17.44
C THR A 178 6.74 -15.81 -16.52
N ILE A 179 8.04 -16.03 -16.32
CA ILE A 179 8.57 -17.08 -15.44
C ILE A 179 8.10 -16.85 -14.00
N PHE A 180 8.19 -15.61 -13.51
CA PHE A 180 7.76 -15.25 -12.17
C PHE A 180 6.27 -15.53 -11.97
N LEU A 181 5.39 -15.00 -12.84
CA LEU A 181 3.95 -15.20 -12.71
C LEU A 181 3.56 -16.69 -12.79
N SER A 182 4.21 -17.45 -13.67
CA SER A 182 3.98 -18.89 -13.82
C SER A 182 4.45 -19.66 -12.57
N GLY A 183 5.63 -19.33 -12.04
CA GLY A 183 6.17 -19.91 -10.81
C GLY A 183 5.32 -19.59 -9.59
N MET A 184 4.82 -18.35 -9.49
CA MET A 184 3.92 -17.94 -8.40
C MET A 184 2.59 -18.68 -8.44
N LEU A 185 2.03 -18.89 -9.63
CA LEU A 185 0.82 -19.71 -9.81
C LEU A 185 1.07 -21.14 -9.32
N LEU A 186 2.19 -21.75 -9.71
CA LEU A 186 2.56 -23.11 -9.30
C LEU A 186 2.78 -23.21 -7.79
N ILE A 187 3.45 -22.23 -7.16
CA ILE A 187 3.67 -22.18 -5.71
C ILE A 187 2.33 -22.09 -4.97
N ILE A 188 1.41 -21.24 -5.44
CA ILE A 188 0.08 -21.13 -4.84
C ILE A 188 -0.65 -22.48 -4.93
N ILE A 189 -0.68 -23.10 -6.12
CA ILE A 189 -1.30 -24.40 -6.31
C ILE A 189 -0.65 -25.44 -5.37
N ALA A 190 0.67 -25.59 -5.43
CA ALA A 190 1.40 -26.59 -4.66
C ALA A 190 1.36 -26.39 -3.15
N GLY A 191 1.14 -25.17 -2.65
CA GLY A 191 1.02 -24.94 -1.20
C GLY A 191 -0.38 -25.13 -0.64
N PHE A 192 -1.41 -25.27 -1.49
CA PHE A 192 -2.79 -25.59 -1.06
C PHE A 192 -3.19 -27.06 -1.33
N TYR A 193 -2.33 -27.84 -2.00
CA TYR A 193 -2.47 -29.28 -2.21
C TYR A 193 -1.42 -30.05 -1.40
#